data_AF-A0A7K7BJM6-F1
#
_entry.id   AF-A0A7K7BJM6-F1
#
_cell.length_a   1.000
_cell.length_b   1.000
_cell.length_c   1.000
_cell.angle_alpha   90.00
_cell.angle_beta   90.00
_cell.angle_gamma   90.00
#
_symmetry.space_group_name_H-M   'P 1'
#
loop_
_entity.id
_entity.type
_entity.pdbx_description
1 polymer ?
#
loop_
_entity_poly.entity_id
_entity_poly.type
_entity_poly.pdbx_seq_one_letter_code
_entity_poly.pdbx_strand_id
1 'polypeptide(L)'
;DKDECSKNNGGCQHECLNSLGSYTCQCRSGFVLHDNRHDCKEAGCDHKVTAISGTITSPNWPDKYPSKKECTWAIATTPGHRVRLSFTVLDIEAQQECAYDHLEVFDGADAQAPALGRFCGAKEPAPLLSSGERLFLKFVSDSSVQKKGFEAAHGTVCGGQVRAEVQTKDLYSHAQFGDNNYPGGADCEWVIMAEEGYGVELIFQTFEIEEEADCGYDYMELFDGYDGTAPRLGRYCGSG
;
A
#
# COMPACT_ATOMS: atom_id res chain seq x y z
N ASP A 1 16.28 3.01 37.20
CA ASP A 1 15.66 2.00 36.34
C ASP A 1 16.69 0.92 36.07
N LYS A 2 16.31 -0.35 36.12
CA LYS A 2 17.21 -1.46 35.82
C LYS A 2 16.78 -1.99 34.46
N ASP A 3 17.71 -2.14 33.53
CA ASP A 3 17.38 -2.74 32.25
C ASP A 3 17.25 -4.27 32.42
N GLU A 4 16.02 -4.77 32.47
CA GLU A 4 15.76 -6.20 32.54
C GLU A 4 16.03 -6.93 31.22
N CYS A 5 15.96 -6.24 30.09
CA CYS A 5 16.20 -6.79 28.76
C CYS A 5 17.68 -7.07 28.51
N SER A 6 18.58 -6.32 29.15
CA SER A 6 20.03 -6.51 29.09
C SER A 6 20.52 -7.91 29.54
N LYS A 7 19.69 -8.72 30.21
CA LYS A 7 20.02 -10.11 30.59
C LYS A 7 19.08 -11.11 29.94
N ASN A 8 19.63 -11.99 29.11
CA ASN A 8 18.88 -13.06 28.43
C ASN A 8 17.60 -12.56 27.74
N ASN A 9 17.63 -11.35 27.17
CA ASN A 9 16.49 -10.71 26.52
C ASN A 9 15.24 -10.62 27.42
N GLY A 10 15.40 -10.43 28.74
CA GLY A 10 14.28 -10.46 29.69
C GLY A 10 13.52 -11.79 29.73
N GLY A 11 14.07 -12.87 29.16
CA GLY A 11 13.35 -14.13 28.95
C GLY A 11 12.34 -14.10 27.81
N CYS A 12 12.32 -13.06 26.98
CA CYS A 12 11.44 -12.96 25.81
C CYS A 12 11.95 -13.84 24.66
N GLN A 13 11.05 -14.53 23.97
CA GLN A 13 11.38 -15.34 22.80
C GLN A 13 11.87 -14.48 21.62
N HIS A 14 11.23 -13.33 21.38
CA HIS A 14 11.57 -12.43 20.27
C HIS A 14 12.22 -11.13 20.77
N GLU A 15 11.42 -10.11 21.08
CA GLU A 15 11.96 -8.82 21.53
C GLU A 15 11.56 -8.52 22.96
N CYS A 16 12.48 -7.89 23.68
CA CYS A 16 12.25 -7.33 25.01
C CYS A 16 12.32 -5.80 24.93
N LEU A 17 11.26 -5.15 25.41
CA LEU A 17 11.20 -3.71 25.53
C LEU A 17 11.29 -3.30 26.99
N ASN A 18 12.41 -2.66 27.34
CA ASN A 18 12.61 -2.13 28.69
C ASN A 18 11.78 -0.85 28.87
N SER A 19 11.16 -0.71 30.04
CA SER A 19 10.31 0.43 30.41
C SER A 19 10.65 0.87 31.83
N LEU A 20 10.21 2.07 32.25
CA LEU A 20 10.50 2.57 33.59
C LEU A 20 9.93 1.64 34.67
N GLY A 21 10.80 0.91 35.36
CA GLY A 21 10.47 -0.03 36.44
C GLY A 21 9.91 -1.38 35.99
N SER A 22 9.94 -1.71 34.69
CA SER A 22 9.42 -2.97 34.16
C SER A 22 9.93 -3.26 32.74
N TYR A 23 9.50 -4.37 32.13
CA TYR A 23 9.74 -4.67 30.73
C TYR A 23 8.56 -5.46 30.15
N THR A 24 8.44 -5.48 28.82
CA THR A 24 7.44 -6.29 28.13
C THR A 24 8.07 -7.03 26.95
N CYS A 25 7.59 -8.26 26.69
CA CYS A 25 7.98 -9.00 25.50
C CYS A 25 7.07 -8.65 24.33
N GLN A 26 7.65 -8.47 23.15
CA GLN A 26 6.93 -8.29 21.89
C GLN A 26 7.29 -9.37 20.88
N CYS A 27 6.31 -9.69 20.03
CA CYS A 27 6.46 -10.67 18.98
C CYS A 27 6.56 -9.98 17.63
N ARG A 28 7.45 -10.51 16.78
CA ARG A 28 7.64 -10.04 15.40
C ARG A 28 6.41 -10.30 14.52
N SER A 29 6.38 -9.65 13.36
CA SER A 29 5.32 -9.77 12.34
C SER A 29 4.93 -11.24 12.11
N GLY A 30 3.63 -11.54 12.16
CA GLY A 30 3.09 -12.90 12.01
C GLY A 30 3.03 -13.72 13.30
N PHE A 31 3.39 -13.16 14.46
CA PHE A 31 3.29 -13.81 15.76
C PHE A 31 2.55 -12.94 16.77
N VAL A 32 1.90 -13.57 17.74
CA VAL A 32 1.26 -12.92 18.88
C VAL A 32 1.85 -13.46 20.18
N LEU A 33 1.83 -12.62 21.21
CA LEU A 33 2.35 -12.98 22.52
C LEU A 33 1.52 -14.13 23.11
N HIS A 34 2.21 -15.17 23.55
CA HIS A 34 1.64 -16.31 24.25
C HIS A 34 1.18 -15.89 25.65
N ASP A 35 0.31 -16.67 26.27
CA ASP A 35 -0.33 -16.34 27.55
C ASP A 35 0.69 -16.25 28.70
N ASN A 36 1.88 -16.86 28.54
CA ASN A 36 2.99 -16.74 29.49
C ASN A 36 3.73 -15.39 29.40
N ARG A 37 3.38 -14.51 28.46
CA ARG A 37 3.97 -13.19 28.22
C ARG A 37 5.45 -13.19 27.85
N HIS A 38 6.00 -14.35 27.48
CA HIS A 38 7.40 -14.51 27.09
C HIS A 38 7.54 -15.13 25.70
N ASP A 39 6.73 -16.16 25.41
CA ASP A 39 6.76 -16.86 24.14
C ASP A 39 5.88 -16.18 23.10
N CYS A 40 6.12 -16.50 21.84
CA CYS A 40 5.41 -16.03 20.67
C CYS A 40 4.81 -17.22 19.94
N LYS A 41 3.48 -17.22 19.82
CA LYS A 41 2.76 -18.21 19.02
C LYS A 41 2.41 -17.61 17.67
N GLU A 42 2.37 -18.47 16.65
CA GLU A 42 1.98 -18.03 15.30
C GLU A 42 0.58 -17.44 15.33
N ALA A 43 0.42 -16.31 14.66
CA ALA A 43 -0.86 -15.66 14.47
C ALA A 43 -1.37 -15.95 13.05
N GLY A 44 -2.67 -15.70 12.82
CA GLY A 44 -3.15 -15.49 11.45
C GLY A 44 -2.40 -14.31 10.82
N CYS A 45 -2.08 -14.42 9.55
CA CYS A 45 -1.35 -13.37 8.81
C CYS A 45 -2.18 -12.81 7.64
N ASP A 46 -3.49 -12.70 7.87
CA ASP A 46 -4.40 -11.93 7.03
C ASP A 46 -4.52 -10.51 7.57
N HIS A 47 -3.92 -9.57 6.87
CA HIS A 47 -3.77 -8.19 7.30
C HIS A 47 -4.66 -7.25 6.50
N LYS A 48 -5.31 -6.31 7.19
CA LYS A 48 -5.99 -5.17 6.57
C LYS A 48 -5.16 -3.92 6.79
N VAL A 49 -4.79 -3.24 5.71
CA VAL A 49 -3.94 -2.05 5.74
C VAL A 49 -4.74 -0.86 5.24
N THR A 50 -5.06 0.07 6.14
CA THR A 50 -5.84 1.29 5.86
C THR A 50 -5.03 2.57 6.02
N ALA A 51 -3.78 2.46 6.48
CA ALA A 51 -2.89 3.62 6.58
C ALA A 51 -2.49 4.09 5.18
N ILE A 52 -2.44 5.42 4.97
CA ILE A 52 -2.07 6.03 3.69
C ILE A 52 -0.59 5.80 3.31
N SER A 53 0.24 5.43 4.28
CA SER A 53 1.61 4.98 4.04
C SER A 53 2.07 4.09 5.18
N GLY A 54 3.09 3.28 4.92
CA GLY A 54 3.62 2.34 5.90
C GLY A 54 4.58 1.35 5.29
N THR A 55 4.99 0.38 6.10
CA THR A 55 5.89 -0.71 5.69
C THR A 55 5.20 -2.04 5.92
N ILE A 56 5.33 -2.93 4.93
CA ILE A 56 4.84 -4.31 4.97
C ILE A 56 6.07 -5.22 4.93
N THR A 57 6.08 -6.22 5.80
CA THR A 57 7.18 -7.17 5.92
C THR A 57 6.67 -8.60 5.84
N SER A 58 7.50 -9.52 5.34
CA SER A 58 7.26 -10.95 5.50
C SER A 58 7.16 -11.33 6.99
N PRO A 59 6.47 -12.45 7.32
CA PRO A 59 6.44 -12.95 8.69
C PRO A 59 7.86 -13.20 9.22
N ASN A 60 8.05 -13.00 10.53
CA ASN A 60 9.32 -13.14 11.25
C ASN A 60 10.44 -12.13 10.87
N TRP A 61 10.15 -11.12 10.05
CA TRP A 61 11.13 -10.08 9.71
C TRP A 61 11.78 -9.47 10.97
N PRO A 62 13.11 -9.21 10.97
CA PRO A 62 14.06 -9.33 9.86
C PRO A 62 14.71 -10.72 9.70
N ASP A 63 14.27 -11.71 10.48
CA ASP A 63 14.73 -13.09 10.35
C ASP A 63 13.97 -13.82 9.25
N LYS A 64 14.41 -15.06 8.96
CA LYS A 64 13.84 -15.86 7.88
C LYS A 64 12.34 -16.13 8.09
N TYR A 65 11.57 -16.04 7.01
CA TYR A 65 10.14 -16.36 7.06
C TYR A 65 9.92 -17.84 7.43
N PRO A 66 8.79 -18.22 8.04
CA PRO A 66 8.49 -19.62 8.34
C PRO A 66 8.10 -20.41 7.08
N SER A 67 8.31 -21.73 7.10
CA SER A 67 7.82 -22.67 6.07
C SER A 67 6.30 -22.83 6.11
N LYS A 68 5.67 -23.19 4.99
CA LYS A 68 4.24 -23.53 4.87
C LYS A 68 3.32 -22.40 5.32
N LYS A 69 3.66 -21.17 4.94
CA LYS A 69 2.87 -19.98 5.25
C LYS A 69 2.11 -19.50 4.04
N GLU A 70 0.92 -19.00 4.31
CA GLU A 70 0.14 -18.21 3.37
C GLU A 70 -0.31 -16.96 4.12
N CYS A 71 0.20 -15.80 3.71
CA CYS A 71 -0.07 -14.52 4.36
C CYS A 71 -0.57 -13.51 3.34
N THR A 72 -1.52 -12.68 3.76
CA THR A 72 -2.18 -11.74 2.88
C THR A 72 -2.19 -10.34 3.46
N TRP A 73 -2.11 -9.33 2.58
CA TRP A 73 -2.29 -7.93 2.94
C TRP A 73 -3.27 -7.30 1.97
N ALA A 74 -4.46 -6.97 2.46
CA ALA A 74 -5.46 -6.20 1.74
C ALA A 74 -5.26 -4.72 2.05
N ILE A 75 -4.63 -4.01 1.11
CA ILE A 75 -4.40 -2.57 1.21
C ILE A 75 -5.57 -1.83 0.59
N ALA A 76 -6.17 -0.91 1.34
CA ALA A 76 -7.18 0.02 0.85
C ALA A 76 -6.76 1.44 1.21
N THR A 77 -6.74 2.34 0.23
CA THR A 77 -6.35 3.74 0.40
C THR A 77 -7.54 4.69 0.17
N THR A 78 -7.29 6.00 0.27
CA THR A 78 -8.24 7.07 -0.10
C THR A 78 -8.92 6.77 -1.44
N PRO A 79 -10.26 6.84 -1.53
CA PRO A 79 -10.99 6.63 -2.78
C PRO A 79 -10.44 7.48 -3.93
N GLY A 80 -10.39 6.87 -5.12
CA GLY A 80 -9.85 7.49 -6.33
C GLY A 80 -8.36 7.80 -6.30
N HIS A 81 -7.62 7.31 -5.31
CA HIS A 81 -6.16 7.33 -5.34
C HIS A 81 -5.62 5.93 -5.67
N ARG A 82 -4.31 5.85 -5.90
CA ARG A 82 -3.60 4.58 -6.14
C ARG A 82 -2.67 4.24 -5.00
N VAL A 83 -2.32 2.97 -4.91
CA VAL A 83 -1.31 2.45 -3.99
C VAL A 83 -0.03 2.23 -4.78
N ARG A 84 1.03 2.94 -4.37
CA ARG A 84 2.40 2.65 -4.81
C ARG A 84 3.05 1.71 -3.82
N LEU A 85 3.60 0.60 -4.30
CA LEU A 85 4.36 -0.37 -3.51
C LEU A 85 5.82 -0.39 -4.00
N SER A 86 6.76 -0.13 -3.11
CA SER A 86 8.20 -0.10 -3.42
C SER A 86 8.95 -1.05 -2.49
N PHE A 87 9.64 -2.03 -3.06
CA PHE A 87 10.44 -2.99 -2.30
C PHE A 87 11.74 -2.33 -1.85
N THR A 88 12.05 -2.42 -0.55
CA THR A 88 13.35 -2.05 0.01
C THR A 88 14.26 -3.26 0.15
N VAL A 89 13.67 -4.46 0.32
CA VAL A 89 14.37 -5.74 0.31
C VAL A 89 13.47 -6.81 -0.31
N LEU A 90 14.05 -7.65 -1.16
CA LEU A 90 13.47 -8.91 -1.59
C LEU A 90 14.54 -10.01 -1.48
N ASP A 91 14.24 -11.10 -0.80
CA ASP A 91 15.06 -12.32 -0.74
C ASP A 91 14.13 -13.50 -0.42
N ILE A 92 13.52 -14.05 -1.46
CA ILE A 92 12.63 -15.23 -1.42
C ILE A 92 13.32 -16.37 -2.19
N GLU A 93 13.01 -17.64 -1.89
CA GLU A 93 13.61 -18.77 -2.62
C GLU A 93 13.50 -18.60 -4.15
N ALA A 94 14.65 -18.60 -4.84
CA ALA A 94 14.69 -18.43 -6.29
C ALA A 94 14.43 -19.77 -6.99
N GLN A 95 13.39 -19.82 -7.82
CA GLN A 95 13.08 -20.98 -8.65
C GLN A 95 12.38 -20.54 -9.95
N GLN A 96 12.40 -21.40 -10.98
CA GLN A 96 11.79 -21.13 -12.29
C GLN A 96 10.28 -20.87 -12.17
N GLU A 97 9.82 -19.70 -12.62
CA GLU A 97 8.43 -19.22 -12.47
C GLU A 97 7.95 -19.07 -11.00
N CYS A 98 8.87 -19.04 -10.04
CA CYS A 98 8.57 -18.85 -8.62
C CYS A 98 7.54 -19.87 -8.09
N ALA A 99 7.65 -21.13 -8.50
CA ALA A 99 6.69 -22.20 -8.21
C ALA A 99 6.71 -22.69 -6.76
N TYR A 100 7.81 -22.45 -6.04
CA TYR A 100 7.92 -22.70 -4.60
C TYR A 100 7.50 -21.43 -3.83
N ASP A 101 8.42 -20.79 -3.13
CA ASP A 101 8.14 -19.57 -2.40
C ASP A 101 7.94 -18.38 -3.34
N HIS A 102 6.91 -17.57 -3.09
CA HIS A 102 6.64 -16.39 -3.90
C HIS A 102 5.80 -15.35 -3.15
N LEU A 103 5.96 -14.11 -3.58
CA LEU A 103 5.04 -13.01 -3.31
C LEU A 103 4.31 -12.67 -4.61
N GLU A 104 2.99 -12.73 -4.61
CA GLU A 104 2.16 -12.28 -5.71
C GLU A 104 1.41 -11.01 -5.33
N VAL A 105 1.36 -10.05 -6.25
CA VAL A 105 0.76 -8.73 -6.05
C VAL A 105 -0.36 -8.56 -7.07
N PHE A 106 -1.55 -8.20 -6.62
CA PHE A 106 -2.76 -8.10 -7.42
C PHE A 106 -3.35 -6.70 -7.38
N ASP A 107 -3.82 -6.25 -8.54
CA ASP A 107 -4.42 -4.95 -8.76
C ASP A 107 -5.91 -4.93 -8.40
N GLY A 108 -6.19 -5.07 -7.11
CA GLY A 108 -7.56 -5.08 -6.61
C GLY A 108 -7.69 -5.51 -5.17
N ALA A 109 -8.88 -5.98 -4.80
CA ALA A 109 -9.24 -6.28 -3.42
C ALA A 109 -8.76 -7.65 -2.92
N ASP A 110 -8.50 -8.59 -3.83
CA ASP A 110 -8.21 -9.99 -3.51
C ASP A 110 -7.42 -10.67 -4.63
N ALA A 111 -7.12 -11.97 -4.43
CA ALA A 111 -6.34 -12.79 -5.36
C ALA A 111 -7.07 -13.18 -6.67
N GLN A 112 -8.32 -12.74 -6.89
CA GLN A 112 -9.01 -12.89 -8.18
C GLN A 112 -8.78 -11.70 -9.11
N ALA A 113 -8.24 -10.59 -8.58
CA ALA A 113 -7.88 -9.43 -9.38
C ALA A 113 -6.69 -9.72 -10.32
N PRO A 114 -6.47 -8.89 -11.35
CA PRO A 114 -5.31 -9.04 -12.23
C PRO A 114 -3.98 -8.99 -11.46
N ALA A 115 -3.09 -9.95 -11.68
CA ALA A 115 -1.77 -9.94 -11.06
C ALA A 115 -0.87 -8.87 -11.72
N LEU A 116 -0.30 -7.97 -10.90
CA LEU A 116 0.76 -7.05 -11.30
C LEU A 116 2.12 -7.76 -11.40
N GLY A 117 2.29 -8.86 -10.67
CA GLY A 117 3.46 -9.72 -10.80
C GLY A 117 3.59 -10.74 -9.69
N ARG A 118 4.42 -11.74 -9.97
CA ARG A 118 4.83 -12.79 -9.03
C ARG A 118 6.34 -12.74 -8.88
N PHE A 119 6.80 -12.67 -7.64
CA PHE A 119 8.18 -12.32 -7.30
C PHE A 119 8.80 -13.38 -6.40
N CYS A 120 10.04 -13.76 -6.73
CA CYS A 120 10.91 -14.60 -5.93
C CYS A 120 12.37 -14.26 -6.24
N GLY A 121 13.32 -14.85 -5.50
CA GLY A 121 14.74 -14.50 -5.58
C GLY A 121 15.06 -13.18 -4.87
N ALA A 122 16.23 -12.64 -5.20
CA ALA A 122 16.80 -11.46 -4.52
C ALA A 122 16.76 -10.16 -5.35
N LYS A 123 16.05 -10.18 -6.50
CA LYS A 123 15.97 -9.03 -7.39
C LYS A 123 14.72 -8.23 -7.11
N GLU A 124 14.89 -7.02 -6.58
CA GLU A 124 13.81 -6.06 -6.37
C GLU A 124 13.20 -5.63 -7.73
N PRO A 125 11.87 -5.69 -7.88
CA PRO A 125 11.20 -5.15 -9.06
C PRO A 125 11.16 -3.62 -9.02
N ALA A 126 10.84 -2.99 -10.15
CA ALA A 126 10.47 -1.58 -10.16
C ALA A 126 9.23 -1.35 -9.27
N PRO A 127 9.04 -0.13 -8.73
CA PRO A 127 7.86 0.19 -7.94
C PRO A 127 6.56 -0.18 -8.69
N LEU A 128 5.70 -0.92 -8.00
CA LEU A 128 4.40 -1.32 -8.52
C LEU A 128 3.38 -0.24 -8.18
N LEU A 129 2.42 -0.04 -9.08
CA LEU A 129 1.40 0.97 -8.93
C LEU A 129 0.06 0.33 -9.30
N SER A 130 -0.90 0.29 -8.37
CA SER A 130 -2.26 -0.19 -8.64
C SER A 130 -2.96 0.71 -9.66
N SER A 131 -4.06 0.27 -10.27
CA SER A 131 -4.93 1.12 -11.10
C SER A 131 -5.94 1.90 -10.27
N GLY A 132 -6.31 1.42 -9.08
CA GLY A 132 -7.26 2.07 -8.17
C GLY A 132 -6.86 1.99 -6.71
N GLU A 133 -7.81 2.21 -5.82
CA GLU A 133 -7.58 2.38 -4.37
C GLU A 133 -7.29 1.08 -3.60
N ARG A 134 -7.19 -0.06 -4.29
CA ARG A 134 -6.97 -1.37 -3.66
C ARG A 134 -5.77 -2.09 -4.28
N LEU A 135 -4.97 -2.69 -3.41
CA LEU A 135 -3.85 -3.54 -3.77
C LEU A 135 -3.84 -4.75 -2.83
N PHE A 136 -3.69 -5.95 -3.37
CA PHE A 136 -3.68 -7.17 -2.58
C PHE A 136 -2.34 -7.90 -2.74
N LEU A 137 -1.73 -8.27 -1.63
CA LEU A 137 -0.49 -9.03 -1.61
C LEU A 137 -0.77 -10.42 -1.05
N LYS A 138 -0.19 -11.45 -1.65
CA LYS A 138 -0.23 -12.83 -1.19
C LYS A 138 1.18 -13.43 -1.17
N PHE A 139 1.67 -13.74 0.02
CA PHE A 139 2.93 -14.47 0.20
C PHE A 139 2.66 -15.94 0.50
N VAL A 140 3.32 -16.84 -0.22
CA VAL A 140 3.25 -18.29 -0.01
C VAL A 140 4.65 -18.85 0.17
N SER A 141 4.84 -19.72 1.17
CA SER A 141 6.07 -20.50 1.35
C SER A 141 5.79 -22.01 1.42
N ASP A 142 6.76 -22.80 0.97
CA ASP A 142 6.70 -24.25 0.89
C ASP A 142 7.32 -24.91 2.15
N SER A 143 7.62 -26.22 2.11
CA SER A 143 8.17 -26.96 3.24
C SER A 143 9.64 -26.68 3.59
N SER A 144 10.42 -26.00 2.75
CA SER A 144 11.87 -25.90 2.86
C SER A 144 12.42 -24.56 2.34
N VAL A 145 13.75 -24.37 2.46
CA VAL A 145 14.51 -23.22 1.90
C VAL A 145 13.96 -21.82 2.26
N GLN A 146 13.89 -21.52 3.55
CA GLN A 146 13.52 -20.18 3.99
C GLN A 146 14.67 -19.17 3.80
N LYS A 147 14.32 -17.99 3.29
CA LYS A 147 15.17 -16.82 3.06
C LYS A 147 14.73 -15.65 3.94
N LYS A 148 15.36 -14.48 3.80
CA LYS A 148 15.07 -13.32 4.66
C LYS A 148 13.64 -12.79 4.46
N GLY A 149 13.07 -12.98 3.28
CA GLY A 149 11.73 -12.54 2.92
C GLY A 149 11.73 -11.17 2.27
N PHE A 150 10.81 -10.29 2.65
CA PHE A 150 10.66 -9.00 2.00
C PHE A 150 10.32 -7.89 2.98
N GLU A 151 10.71 -6.69 2.61
CA GLU A 151 10.25 -5.43 3.19
C GLU A 151 9.87 -4.50 2.03
N ALA A 152 8.68 -3.93 2.12
CA ALA A 152 8.14 -3.04 1.11
C ALA A 152 7.44 -1.85 1.75
N ALA A 153 7.75 -0.65 1.27
CA ALA A 153 7.03 0.56 1.62
C ALA A 153 5.81 0.70 0.71
N HIS A 154 4.64 1.00 1.30
CA HIS A 154 3.46 1.41 0.56
C HIS A 154 3.14 2.87 0.83
N GLY A 155 2.54 3.53 -0.16
CA GLY A 155 2.08 4.91 -0.05
C GLY A 155 0.94 5.21 -1.00
N THR A 156 0.02 6.07 -0.59
CA THR A 156 -1.02 6.64 -1.42
C THR A 156 -0.42 7.63 -2.39
N VAL A 157 -0.77 7.52 -3.67
CA VAL A 157 -0.43 8.51 -4.70
C VAL A 157 -1.71 8.94 -5.43
N CYS A 158 -1.72 10.17 -5.94
CA CYS A 158 -2.87 10.70 -6.66
C CYS A 158 -3.11 9.99 -8.00
N GLY A 159 -4.28 10.23 -8.56
CA GLY A 159 -4.74 9.58 -9.78
C GLY A 159 -5.28 8.17 -9.53
N GLY A 160 -5.96 7.61 -10.53
CA GLY A 160 -6.59 6.29 -10.47
C GLY A 160 -7.87 6.17 -11.28
N GLN A 161 -8.33 4.94 -11.40
CA GLN A 161 -9.61 4.62 -12.01
C GLN A 161 -10.72 4.70 -10.96
N VAL A 162 -11.74 5.52 -11.25
CA VAL A 162 -12.91 5.71 -10.40
C VAL A 162 -14.15 5.27 -11.16
N ARG A 163 -15.06 4.55 -10.50
CA ARG A 163 -16.39 4.29 -11.06
C ARG A 163 -17.38 5.30 -10.48
N ALA A 164 -18.01 6.06 -11.36
CA ALA A 164 -19.10 6.94 -10.99
C ALA A 164 -20.32 6.10 -10.59
N GLU A 165 -21.01 6.53 -9.54
CA GLU A 165 -22.25 5.93 -9.07
C GLU A 165 -23.37 6.97 -9.09
N VAL A 166 -24.62 6.51 -9.00
CA VAL A 166 -25.80 7.39 -8.91
C VAL A 166 -25.70 8.31 -7.67
N GLN A 167 -25.09 7.81 -6.60
CA GLN A 167 -24.77 8.63 -5.43
C GLN A 167 -23.44 9.36 -5.65
N THR A 168 -23.47 10.67 -5.48
CA THR A 168 -22.27 11.52 -5.53
C THR A 168 -21.24 11.03 -4.52
N LYS A 169 -19.98 10.96 -4.97
CA LYS A 169 -18.82 10.65 -4.14
C LYS A 169 -17.81 11.78 -4.25
N ASP A 170 -17.19 12.11 -3.14
CA ASP A 170 -16.12 13.09 -3.13
C ASP A 170 -14.86 12.48 -3.74
N LEU A 171 -14.19 13.28 -4.57
CA LEU A 171 -12.87 13.01 -5.10
C LEU A 171 -11.95 14.15 -4.68
N TYR A 172 -10.77 13.81 -4.17
CA TYR A 172 -9.82 14.78 -3.65
C TYR A 172 -8.58 14.83 -4.54
N SER A 173 -7.96 16.01 -4.65
CA SER A 173 -6.73 16.20 -5.44
C SER A 173 -5.51 15.50 -4.84
N HIS A 174 -5.50 15.26 -3.52
CA HIS A 174 -4.45 14.52 -2.84
C HIS A 174 -4.95 13.83 -1.56
N ALA A 175 -4.18 12.86 -1.06
CA ALA A 175 -4.56 12.00 0.06
C ALA A 175 -4.68 12.72 1.42
N GLN A 176 -4.16 13.94 1.53
CA GLN A 176 -4.15 14.76 2.75
C GLN A 176 -4.99 16.05 2.57
N PHE A 177 -5.94 16.01 1.65
CA PHE A 177 -6.80 17.15 1.34
C PHE A 177 -7.52 17.67 2.59
N GLY A 178 -7.55 19.00 2.75
CA GLY A 178 -8.16 19.69 3.89
C GLY A 178 -7.17 20.09 4.99
N ASP A 179 -6.05 19.36 5.15
CA ASP A 179 -5.05 19.65 6.18
C ASP A 179 -3.81 20.38 5.63
N ASN A 180 -3.54 20.28 4.32
CA ASN A 180 -2.33 20.80 3.69
C ASN A 180 -2.59 21.21 2.23
N ASN A 181 -1.68 22.01 1.68
CA ASN A 181 -1.62 22.29 0.24
C ASN A 181 -1.25 21.04 -0.56
N TYR A 182 -1.63 21.01 -1.84
CA TYR A 182 -1.23 19.94 -2.75
C TYR A 182 0.31 19.87 -2.87
N PRO A 183 0.89 18.67 -3.07
CA PRO A 183 2.32 18.52 -3.23
C PRO A 183 2.79 19.11 -4.58
N GLY A 184 3.92 19.82 -4.56
CA GLY A 184 4.52 20.38 -5.77
C GLY A 184 5.07 19.29 -6.71
N GLY A 185 4.96 19.52 -8.02
CA GLY A 185 5.44 18.58 -9.05
C GLY A 185 4.64 17.29 -9.16
N ALA A 186 3.41 17.27 -8.65
CA ALA A 186 2.50 16.15 -8.80
C ALA A 186 1.92 16.12 -10.22
N ASP A 187 1.92 14.94 -10.84
CA ASP A 187 1.27 14.67 -12.11
C ASP A 187 0.23 13.57 -11.86
N CYS A 188 -1.04 13.97 -11.86
CA CYS A 188 -2.15 13.17 -11.39
C CYS A 188 -3.18 12.99 -12.50
N GLU A 189 -3.56 11.74 -12.76
CA GLU A 189 -4.58 11.41 -13.77
C GLU A 189 -5.68 10.56 -13.15
N TRP A 190 -6.92 11.06 -13.23
CA TRP A 190 -8.12 10.32 -12.83
C TRP A 190 -8.95 9.98 -14.05
N VAL A 191 -9.32 8.70 -14.17
CA VAL A 191 -10.25 8.23 -15.20
C VAL A 191 -11.56 7.84 -14.51
N ILE A 192 -12.61 8.64 -14.74
CA ILE A 192 -13.92 8.46 -14.11
C ILE A 192 -14.85 7.78 -15.10
N MET A 193 -15.20 6.53 -14.83
CA MET A 193 -16.01 5.69 -15.70
C MET A 193 -17.46 5.65 -15.21
N ALA A 194 -18.41 5.96 -16.09
CA ALA A 194 -19.83 5.73 -15.86
C ALA A 194 -20.29 4.39 -16.46
N GLU A 195 -21.44 3.90 -16.01
CA GLU A 195 -22.11 2.77 -16.66
C GLU A 195 -22.56 3.13 -18.09
N GLU A 196 -22.71 2.11 -18.94
CA GLU A 196 -23.12 2.29 -20.33
C GLU A 196 -24.47 3.04 -20.40
N GLY A 197 -24.50 4.12 -21.20
CA GLY A 197 -25.69 4.97 -21.37
C GLY A 197 -25.79 6.14 -20.38
N TYR A 198 -24.85 6.26 -19.44
CA TYR A 198 -24.77 7.39 -18.50
C TYR A 198 -23.57 8.29 -18.81
N GLY A 199 -23.69 9.57 -18.42
CA GLY A 199 -22.58 10.53 -18.42
C GLY A 199 -22.09 10.79 -17.00
N VAL A 200 -20.88 11.35 -16.89
CA VAL A 200 -20.33 11.82 -15.61
C VAL A 200 -20.63 13.32 -15.46
N GLU A 201 -21.20 13.70 -14.31
CA GLU A 201 -21.31 15.09 -13.89
C GLU A 201 -20.26 15.37 -12.80
N LEU A 202 -19.44 16.40 -12.99
CA LEU A 202 -18.47 16.87 -12.01
C LEU A 202 -18.95 18.16 -11.36
N ILE A 203 -18.95 18.18 -10.03
CA ILE A 203 -19.31 19.33 -9.23
C ILE A 203 -18.11 19.70 -8.37
N PHE A 204 -17.53 20.88 -8.62
CA PHE A 204 -16.46 21.42 -7.80
C PHE A 204 -17.05 22.00 -6.52
N GLN A 205 -16.74 21.38 -5.38
CA GLN A 205 -17.12 21.91 -4.07
C GLN A 205 -16.18 23.03 -3.63
N THR A 206 -14.91 22.92 -4.00
CA THR A 206 -13.84 23.88 -3.74
C THR A 206 -12.80 23.74 -4.84
N PHE A 207 -12.22 24.86 -5.25
CA PHE A 207 -11.18 24.89 -6.28
C PHE A 207 -10.15 25.97 -5.92
N GLU A 208 -8.93 25.54 -5.61
CA GLU A 208 -7.81 26.43 -5.29
C GLU A 208 -6.52 25.85 -5.87
N ILE A 209 -6.08 26.44 -6.97
CA ILE A 209 -4.83 26.13 -7.67
C ILE A 209 -4.10 27.46 -7.90
N GLU A 210 -2.77 27.46 -7.95
CA GLU A 210 -1.96 28.66 -8.22
C GLU A 210 -2.55 29.50 -9.37
N GLU A 211 -2.82 30.78 -9.11
CA GLU A 211 -3.40 31.69 -10.09
C GLU A 211 -2.33 32.21 -11.05
N GLU A 212 -2.54 32.02 -12.35
CA GLU A 212 -1.65 32.47 -13.41
C GLU A 212 -2.47 32.81 -14.66
N ALA A 213 -2.00 33.77 -15.47
CA ALA A 213 -2.78 34.32 -16.58
C ALA A 213 -3.16 33.29 -17.66
N ASP A 214 -2.27 32.33 -17.93
CA ASP A 214 -2.45 31.27 -18.93
C ASP A 214 -2.52 29.87 -18.28
N CYS A 215 -2.65 29.81 -16.94
CA CYS A 215 -2.55 28.59 -16.14
C CYS A 215 -1.30 27.76 -16.45
N GLY A 216 -0.16 28.40 -16.69
CA GLY A 216 1.08 27.78 -17.17
C GLY A 216 1.91 27.04 -16.12
N TYR A 217 1.69 27.33 -14.83
CA TYR A 217 2.36 26.67 -13.71
C TYR A 217 1.58 25.45 -13.24
N ASP A 218 0.70 25.62 -12.26
CA ASP A 218 -0.21 24.58 -11.80
C ASP A 218 -1.57 24.72 -12.47
N TYR A 219 -2.17 23.59 -12.85
CA TYR A 219 -3.47 23.57 -13.51
C TYR A 219 -4.15 22.20 -13.40
N MET A 220 -5.43 22.19 -13.67
CA MET A 220 -6.21 20.98 -13.91
C MET A 220 -6.80 21.03 -15.31
N GLU A 221 -6.67 19.93 -16.06
CA GLU A 221 -7.32 19.76 -17.36
C GLU A 221 -8.45 18.72 -17.27
N LEU A 222 -9.54 18.99 -17.98
CA LEU A 222 -10.66 18.06 -18.12
C LEU A 222 -10.75 17.59 -19.56
N PHE A 223 -10.97 16.29 -19.75
CA PHE A 223 -11.07 15.63 -21.05
C PHE A 223 -12.36 14.81 -21.12
N ASP A 224 -12.98 14.76 -22.29
CA ASP A 224 -14.14 13.91 -22.59
C ASP A 224 -13.67 12.58 -23.20
N GLY A 225 -13.09 11.72 -22.36
CA GLY A 225 -12.58 10.41 -22.75
C GLY A 225 -11.74 9.75 -21.67
N TYR A 226 -10.99 8.72 -22.05
CA TYR A 226 -10.24 7.87 -21.10
C TYR A 226 -8.76 8.25 -20.95
N ASP A 227 -8.26 9.18 -21.77
CA ASP A 227 -6.86 9.61 -21.76
C ASP A 227 -6.71 11.04 -22.32
N GLY A 228 -5.49 11.59 -22.22
CA GLY A 228 -5.17 12.94 -22.67
C GLY A 228 -5.21 13.17 -24.20
N THR A 229 -5.53 12.14 -25.00
CA THR A 229 -5.74 12.30 -26.46
C THR A 229 -7.18 12.65 -26.81
N ALA A 230 -8.09 12.51 -25.84
CA ALA A 230 -9.50 12.84 -25.99
C ALA A 230 -9.74 14.36 -26.11
N PRO A 231 -10.94 14.80 -26.54
CA PRO A 231 -11.28 16.21 -26.59
C PRO A 231 -11.13 16.89 -25.23
N ARG A 232 -10.25 17.90 -25.15
CA ARG A 232 -10.08 18.71 -23.93
C ARG A 232 -11.27 19.66 -23.77
N LEU A 233 -11.96 19.53 -22.64
CA LEU A 233 -13.08 20.40 -22.24
C LEU A 233 -12.58 21.74 -21.70
N GLY A 234 -11.45 21.75 -20.99
CA GLY A 234 -10.84 22.97 -20.50
C GLY A 234 -9.57 22.75 -19.69
N ARG A 235 -8.89 23.86 -19.40
CA ARG A 235 -7.75 23.99 -18.48
C ARG A 235 -8.11 25.07 -17.47
N TYR A 236 -7.91 24.78 -16.18
CA TYR A 236 -8.40 25.61 -15.08
C TYR A 236 -7.29 25.80 -14.03
N CYS A 237 -7.21 27.00 -13.47
CA CYS A 237 -6.35 27.38 -12.35
C CYS A 237 -6.99 28.57 -11.59
N GLY A 238 -6.35 29.03 -10.52
CA GLY A 238 -6.89 30.08 -9.64
C GLY A 238 -7.83 29.54 -8.57
N SER A 239 -8.55 30.46 -7.92
CA SER A 239 -9.48 30.15 -6.82
C SER A 239 -10.93 30.48 -7.17
N GLY A 240 -11.88 29.62 -6.80
CA GLY A 240 -13.32 29.79 -7.06
C GLY A 240 -14.23 29.15 -6.02
#